data_AF-A0A3D4XDB7-F1
#
_entry.id   AF-A0A3D4XDB7-F1
#
_cell.length_a   1.000
_cell.length_b   1.000
_cell.length_c   1.000
_cell.angle_alpha   90.00
_cell.angle_beta   90.00
_cell.angle_gamma   90.00
#
_symmetry.space_group_name_H-M   'P 1'
#
loop_
_entity.id
_entity.type
_entity.pdbx_description
1 polymer ?
#
loop_
_entity_poly.entity_id
_entity_poly.type
_entity_poly.pdbx_seq_one_letter_code
_entity_poly.pdbx_strand_id
1 'polypeptide(L)'
;MAGTGINVTETNTLSPYFPEMNLYAARVNYLMQQGSPSKDVALYMPYNGSLSETDAVKAMNYNGIAWDAINDASIQAADTVYEDGKISANGGKMTYQAIVVEGTTLPVATMEKLKELATVILYGNAPAKQPGYADGKYAAGDAKVAACAAEIIAQENGSNPKIMADLEKALAAVKRPSPMRKTQTSVLRDALWVTAGSWSISATLTPVKIPSPSRPTGSIRISTGWIRTAVRSIGPRRITV
;
A
#
# COMPACT_ATOMS: atom_id res chain seq x y z
N MET A 1 40.26 -20.07 9.28
CA MET A 1 39.18 -19.59 10.16
C MET A 1 38.01 -19.15 9.29
N ALA A 2 36.91 -19.90 9.30
CA ALA A 2 35.69 -19.45 8.63
C ALA A 2 35.12 -18.30 9.48
N GLY A 3 35.25 -17.07 9.00
CA GLY A 3 34.67 -15.90 9.66
C GLY A 3 33.16 -16.09 9.73
N THR A 4 32.60 -16.03 10.93
CA THR A 4 31.16 -16.03 11.17
C THR A 4 30.59 -14.69 10.71
N GLY A 5 30.37 -14.51 9.41
CA GLY A 5 29.74 -13.32 8.85
C GLY A 5 30.15 -12.99 7.41
N ILE A 6 29.45 -12.01 6.82
CA ILE A 6 29.84 -11.42 5.53
C ILE A 6 31.12 -10.62 5.74
N ASN A 7 32.20 -10.99 5.06
CA ASN A 7 33.49 -10.29 5.18
C ASN A 7 33.49 -9.01 4.34
N VAL A 8 33.32 -7.85 4.98
CA VAL A 8 33.29 -6.52 4.35
C VAL A 8 34.62 -5.77 4.50
N THR A 9 35.75 -6.48 4.41
CA THR A 9 37.10 -5.90 4.54
C THR A 9 37.81 -5.76 3.19
N GLU A 10 38.89 -4.98 3.15
CA GLU A 10 39.74 -4.79 1.97
C GLU A 10 40.41 -6.08 1.46
N THR A 11 40.44 -7.12 2.29
CA THR A 11 40.93 -8.45 1.90
C THR A 11 39.93 -9.24 1.06
N ASN A 12 38.69 -8.77 0.96
CA ASN A 12 37.68 -9.34 0.07
C ASN A 12 37.98 -8.96 -1.38
N THR A 13 37.98 -9.93 -2.28
CA THR A 13 38.17 -9.72 -3.73
C THR A 13 37.13 -8.78 -4.34
N LEU A 14 35.97 -8.61 -3.69
CA LEU A 14 34.91 -7.68 -4.08
C LEU A 14 35.07 -6.27 -3.49
N SER A 15 36.05 -6.03 -2.63
CA SER A 15 36.24 -4.73 -1.94
C SER A 15 36.33 -3.53 -2.89
N PRO A 16 36.95 -3.61 -4.08
CA PRO A 16 36.96 -2.50 -5.02
C PRO A 16 35.57 -2.05 -5.48
N TYR A 17 34.57 -2.93 -5.44
CA TYR A 17 33.19 -2.66 -5.88
C TYR A 17 32.26 -2.20 -4.75
N PHE A 18 32.68 -2.33 -3.47
CA PHE A 18 31.85 -1.91 -2.33
C PHE A 18 31.41 -0.43 -2.40
N PRO A 19 32.24 0.53 -2.85
CA PRO A 19 31.78 1.91 -3.03
C PRO A 19 30.60 2.04 -4.00
N GLU A 20 30.63 1.32 -5.12
CA GLU A 20 29.55 1.33 -6.13
C GLU A 20 28.28 0.66 -5.61
N MET A 21 28.42 -0.48 -4.91
CA MET A 21 27.31 -1.18 -4.26
C MET A 21 26.66 -0.32 -3.18
N ASN A 22 27.46 0.37 -2.37
CA ASN A 22 26.97 1.29 -1.33
C ASN A 22 26.24 2.49 -1.95
N LEU A 23 26.74 3.03 -3.06
CA LEU A 23 26.08 4.11 -3.78
C LEU A 23 24.74 3.66 -4.36
N TYR A 24 24.67 2.44 -4.90
CA TYR A 24 23.42 1.84 -5.36
C TYR A 24 22.43 1.67 -4.20
N ALA A 25 22.87 1.07 -3.08
CA ALA A 25 22.03 0.88 -1.89
C ALA A 25 21.52 2.22 -1.33
N ALA A 26 22.36 3.26 -1.31
CA ALA A 26 21.96 4.60 -0.87
C ALA A 26 20.85 5.20 -1.76
N ARG A 27 20.93 5.03 -3.09
CA ARG A 27 19.89 5.50 -4.02
C ARG A 27 18.57 4.75 -3.82
N VAL A 28 18.64 3.44 -3.60
CA VAL A 28 17.44 2.62 -3.34
C VAL A 28 16.83 3.01 -1.99
N ASN A 29 17.63 3.14 -0.93
CA ASN A 29 17.15 3.56 0.39
C ASN A 29 16.52 4.95 0.36
N TYR A 30 17.12 5.88 -0.38
CA TYR A 30 16.56 7.21 -0.59
C TYR A 30 15.17 7.14 -1.23
N LEU A 31 14.97 6.28 -2.24
CA LEU A 31 13.66 6.08 -2.85
C LEU A 31 12.67 5.39 -1.89
N MET A 32 13.12 4.38 -1.13
CA MET A 32 12.28 3.62 -0.20
C MET A 32 11.80 4.43 1.00
N GLN A 33 12.57 5.45 1.42
CA GLN A 33 12.20 6.36 2.51
C GLN A 33 11.28 7.51 2.04
N GLN A 34 11.03 7.64 0.72
CA GLN A 34 10.14 8.66 0.20
C GLN A 34 8.68 8.22 0.28
N GLY A 35 7.85 9.11 0.83
CA GLY A 35 6.39 8.93 0.90
C GLY A 35 5.97 8.05 2.07
N SER A 36 4.72 7.59 2.01
CA SER A 36 4.15 6.67 3.00
C SER A 36 4.01 5.30 2.36
N PRO A 37 4.38 4.21 3.07
CA PRO A 37 4.15 2.86 2.58
C PRO A 37 2.65 2.63 2.40
N SER A 38 2.23 2.31 1.17
CA SER A 38 0.88 1.84 0.89
C SER A 38 0.90 0.32 0.85
N LYS A 39 0.06 -0.31 1.66
CA LYS A 39 -0.13 -1.76 1.68
C LYS A 39 -1.54 -2.06 1.21
N ASP A 40 -1.72 -3.21 0.59
CA ASP A 40 -3.01 -3.63 0.06
C ASP A 40 -3.83 -4.28 1.17
N VAL A 41 -3.17 -5.14 1.94
CA VAL A 41 -3.83 -6.01 2.92
C VAL A 41 -3.08 -5.98 4.25
N ALA A 42 -3.81 -5.96 5.36
CA ALA A 42 -3.27 -6.22 6.68
C ALA A 42 -3.60 -7.65 7.10
N LEU A 43 -2.60 -8.42 7.50
CA LEU A 43 -2.79 -9.74 8.11
C LEU A 43 -2.92 -9.56 9.61
N TYR A 44 -4.07 -9.91 10.17
CA TYR A 44 -4.24 -9.96 11.61
C TYR A 44 -3.32 -11.00 12.23
N MET A 45 -2.55 -10.54 13.21
CA MET A 45 -1.63 -11.36 13.97
C MET A 45 -1.90 -11.15 15.46
N PRO A 46 -2.32 -12.19 16.20
CA PRO A 46 -2.47 -12.08 17.63
C PRO A 46 -1.10 -11.89 18.29
N TYR A 47 -1.09 -11.36 19.53
CA TYR A 47 0.15 -11.08 20.27
C TYR A 47 1.10 -12.30 20.40
N ASN A 48 0.54 -13.51 20.46
CA ASN A 48 1.28 -14.78 20.53
C ASN A 48 1.43 -15.49 19.17
N GLY A 49 1.08 -14.82 18.07
CA GLY A 49 1.17 -15.35 16.72
C GLY A 49 2.61 -15.51 16.25
N SER A 50 2.80 -16.30 15.19
CA SER A 50 4.07 -16.41 14.47
C SER A 50 3.85 -15.97 13.02
N LEU A 51 4.80 -15.22 12.45
CA LEU A 51 4.86 -14.90 11.01
C LEU A 51 5.36 -16.07 10.17
N SER A 52 5.06 -17.30 10.60
CA SER A 52 5.34 -18.49 9.80
C SER A 52 4.59 -18.41 8.48
N GLU A 53 5.11 -19.07 7.46
CA GLU A 53 4.55 -19.02 6.11
C GLU A 53 3.22 -19.79 6.06
N THR A 54 2.14 -19.14 6.48
CA THR A 54 0.77 -19.66 6.41
C THR A 54 0.26 -19.64 4.99
N ASP A 55 -0.85 -20.33 4.75
CA ASP A 55 -1.47 -20.36 3.42
C ASP A 55 -1.92 -18.96 2.97
N ALA A 56 -2.41 -18.12 3.89
CA ALA A 56 -2.75 -16.74 3.58
C ALA A 56 -1.51 -15.93 3.15
N VAL A 57 -0.38 -16.10 3.84
CA VAL A 57 0.89 -15.45 3.50
C VAL A 57 1.38 -15.91 2.13
N LYS A 58 1.28 -17.20 1.82
CA LYS A 58 1.64 -17.75 0.49
C LYS A 58 0.78 -17.14 -0.61
N ALA A 59 -0.55 -17.11 -0.45
CA ALA A 59 -1.44 -16.49 -1.42
C ALA A 59 -1.05 -15.04 -1.69
N MET A 60 -0.80 -14.25 -0.65
CA MET A 60 -0.42 -12.85 -0.82
C MET A 60 0.92 -12.69 -1.53
N ASN A 61 1.93 -13.48 -1.14
CA ASN A 61 3.27 -13.43 -1.75
C ASN A 61 3.24 -13.84 -3.23
N TYR A 62 2.57 -14.95 -3.58
CA TYR A 62 2.50 -15.42 -4.96
C TYR A 62 1.67 -14.52 -5.87
N ASN A 63 0.66 -13.83 -5.32
CA ASN A 63 -0.16 -12.89 -6.08
C ASN A 63 0.42 -11.46 -6.14
N GLY A 64 1.60 -11.23 -5.56
CA GLY A 64 2.27 -9.93 -5.54
C GLY A 64 1.52 -8.87 -4.74
N ILE A 65 0.77 -9.29 -3.71
CA ILE A 65 -0.01 -8.41 -2.85
C ILE A 65 0.90 -7.88 -1.74
N ALA A 66 0.96 -6.55 -1.60
CA ALA A 66 1.74 -5.94 -0.53
C ALA A 66 0.98 -6.06 0.79
N TRP A 67 1.52 -6.82 1.73
CA TRP A 67 0.90 -7.01 3.04
C TRP A 67 1.79 -6.54 4.19
N ASP A 68 1.17 -6.38 5.36
CA ASP A 68 1.81 -6.12 6.64
C ASP A 68 1.04 -6.81 7.77
N ALA A 69 1.68 -7.05 8.90
CA ALA A 69 1.03 -7.63 10.07
C ALA A 69 0.41 -6.55 10.95
N ILE A 70 -0.83 -6.76 11.40
CA ILE A 70 -1.53 -5.85 12.31
C ILE A 70 -1.95 -6.60 13.58
N ASN A 71 -1.74 -6.00 14.75
CA ASN A 71 -2.08 -6.60 16.04
C ASN A 71 -3.38 -6.05 16.62
N ASP A 72 -3.86 -6.67 17.71
CA ASP A 72 -5.07 -6.25 18.42
C ASP A 72 -5.03 -4.78 18.83
N ALA A 73 -3.89 -4.32 19.37
CA ALA A 73 -3.74 -2.94 19.84
C ALA A 73 -3.91 -1.92 18.70
N SER A 74 -3.41 -2.23 17.50
CA SER A 74 -3.55 -1.37 16.33
C SER A 74 -4.98 -1.38 15.79
N ILE A 75 -5.66 -2.53 15.78
CA ILE A 75 -7.07 -2.62 15.35
C ILE A 75 -8.00 -1.89 16.33
N GLN A 76 -7.75 -2.03 17.63
CA GLN A 76 -8.59 -1.44 18.68
C GLN A 76 -8.32 0.04 18.91
N ALA A 77 -7.24 0.58 18.33
CA ALA A 77 -6.90 1.98 18.47
C ALA A 77 -7.99 2.88 17.87
N ALA A 78 -8.29 3.98 18.55
CA ALA A 78 -9.38 4.88 18.17
C ALA A 78 -9.14 5.61 16.83
N ASP A 79 -7.88 5.67 16.39
CA ASP A 79 -7.45 6.24 15.11
C ASP A 79 -7.49 5.23 13.96
N THR A 80 -7.86 3.97 14.23
CA THR A 80 -8.11 2.97 13.20
C THR A 80 -9.55 3.08 12.71
N VAL A 81 -9.72 3.66 11.52
CA VAL A 81 -11.02 4.03 10.96
C VAL A 81 -11.16 3.56 9.53
N TYR A 82 -12.41 3.29 9.12
CA TYR A 82 -12.74 3.02 7.73
C TYR A 82 -13.22 4.29 7.05
N GLU A 83 -12.40 4.84 6.14
CA GLU A 83 -12.66 6.09 5.42
C GLU A 83 -12.25 5.93 3.94
N ASP A 84 -13.00 6.55 3.03
CA ASP A 84 -12.72 6.55 1.59
C ASP A 84 -12.49 5.15 0.97
N GLY A 85 -13.20 4.14 1.50
CA GLY A 85 -13.09 2.76 1.03
C GLY A 85 -11.81 2.05 1.49
N LYS A 86 -11.10 2.59 2.48
CA LYS A 86 -9.86 2.05 3.04
C LYS A 86 -9.88 2.06 4.55
N ILE A 87 -9.09 1.16 5.14
CA ILE A 87 -8.81 1.11 6.57
C ILE A 87 -7.56 1.95 6.81
N SER A 88 -7.72 3.08 7.47
CA SER A 88 -6.64 3.95 7.93
C SER A 88 -6.24 3.52 9.33
N ALA A 89 -4.94 3.33 9.59
CA ALA A 89 -4.41 2.95 10.90
C ALA A 89 -3.18 3.80 11.26
N ASN A 90 -2.85 3.88 12.56
CA ASN A 90 -1.69 4.60 13.09
C ASN A 90 -1.66 6.08 12.63
N GLY A 91 -2.77 6.77 12.84
CA GLY A 91 -2.98 8.18 12.49
C GLY A 91 -2.91 8.46 10.99
N GLY A 92 -3.34 7.51 10.14
CA GLY A 92 -3.33 7.65 8.67
C GLY A 92 -1.97 7.46 8.00
N LYS A 93 -0.97 6.97 8.73
CA LYS A 93 0.34 6.63 8.15
C LYS A 93 0.30 5.32 7.38
N MET A 94 -0.59 4.42 7.77
CA MET A 94 -0.82 3.13 7.12
C MET A 94 -2.25 3.08 6.61
N THR A 95 -2.42 2.69 5.35
CA THR A 95 -3.74 2.46 4.77
C THR A 95 -3.78 1.08 4.17
N TYR A 96 -4.84 0.34 4.45
CA TYR A 96 -5.12 -0.99 3.94
C TYR A 96 -6.47 -0.98 3.22
N GLN A 97 -6.69 -1.95 2.35
CA GLN A 97 -7.99 -2.13 1.71
C GLN A 97 -8.79 -3.25 2.35
N ALA A 98 -8.11 -4.26 2.89
CA ALA A 98 -8.73 -5.37 3.58
C ALA A 98 -7.88 -5.81 4.78
N ILE A 99 -8.55 -6.38 5.78
CA ILE A 99 -7.90 -7.14 6.85
C ILE A 99 -8.19 -8.63 6.63
N VAL A 100 -7.15 -9.45 6.59
CA VAL A 100 -7.26 -10.91 6.60
C VAL A 100 -7.06 -11.42 8.01
N VAL A 101 -7.99 -12.24 8.50
CA VAL A 101 -7.94 -12.84 9.83
C VAL A 101 -7.81 -14.34 9.67
N GLU A 102 -6.66 -14.89 10.11
CA GLU A 102 -6.40 -16.32 10.14
C GLU A 102 -6.32 -16.76 11.60
N GLY A 103 -7.43 -17.28 12.14
CA GLY A 103 -7.48 -17.70 13.54
C GLY A 103 -8.88 -18.07 14.00
N THR A 104 -8.96 -19.02 14.93
CA THR A 104 -10.22 -19.50 15.51
C THR A 104 -10.61 -18.78 16.81
N THR A 105 -9.66 -18.03 17.39
CA THR A 105 -9.81 -17.37 18.69
C THR A 105 -9.40 -15.90 18.62
N LEU A 106 -10.36 -14.99 18.83
CA LEU A 106 -10.11 -13.54 18.81
C LEU A 106 -10.76 -12.86 20.03
N PRO A 107 -10.13 -11.82 20.61
CA PRO A 107 -10.76 -11.01 21.65
C PRO A 107 -12.07 -10.39 21.17
N VAL A 108 -13.06 -10.29 22.06
CA VAL A 108 -14.38 -9.69 21.75
C VAL A 108 -14.22 -8.26 21.23
N ALA A 109 -13.38 -7.45 21.87
CA ALA A 109 -13.12 -6.06 21.47
C ALA A 109 -12.53 -5.96 20.05
N THR A 110 -11.64 -6.88 19.67
CA THR A 110 -11.09 -6.93 18.30
C THR A 110 -12.19 -7.26 17.30
N MET A 111 -13.05 -8.24 17.59
CA MET A 111 -14.15 -8.62 16.71
C MET A 111 -15.20 -7.50 16.55
N GLU A 112 -15.53 -6.80 17.64
CA GLU A 112 -16.43 -5.66 17.62
C GLU A 112 -15.88 -4.53 16.74
N LYS A 113 -14.57 -4.25 16.81
CA LYS A 113 -13.93 -3.29 15.91
C LYS A 113 -13.84 -3.76 14.46
N LEU A 114 -13.51 -5.04 14.23
CA LEU A 114 -13.50 -5.59 12.87
C LEU A 114 -14.85 -5.46 12.17
N LYS A 115 -15.96 -5.53 12.91
CA LYS A 115 -17.29 -5.30 12.36
C LYS A 115 -17.49 -3.87 11.82
N GLU A 116 -16.89 -2.89 12.47
CA GLU A 116 -16.96 -1.49 12.03
C GLU A 116 -16.12 -1.26 10.75
N LEU A 117 -15.16 -2.14 10.47
CA LEU A 117 -14.30 -2.08 9.29
C LEU A 117 -14.95 -2.86 8.15
N ALA A 118 -15.20 -2.21 7.01
CA ALA A 118 -16.08 -2.80 6.01
C ALA A 118 -15.48 -3.97 5.22
N THR A 119 -14.17 -4.19 5.20
CA THR A 119 -13.53 -5.20 4.34
C THR A 119 -12.66 -6.15 5.14
N VAL A 120 -13.31 -7.17 5.71
CA VAL A 120 -12.65 -8.20 6.52
C VAL A 120 -12.84 -9.57 5.88
N ILE A 121 -11.74 -10.30 5.73
CA ILE A 121 -11.67 -11.65 5.16
C ILE A 121 -11.30 -12.60 6.30
N LEU A 122 -12.23 -13.47 6.69
CA LEU A 122 -11.97 -14.51 7.68
C LEU A 122 -11.47 -15.75 6.94
N TYR A 123 -10.18 -16.09 7.04
CA TYR A 123 -9.62 -17.23 6.31
C TYR A 123 -9.66 -18.51 7.16
N GLY A 124 -10.18 -19.59 6.56
CA GLY A 124 -10.26 -20.91 7.17
C GLY A 124 -11.49 -21.07 8.07
N ASN A 125 -11.25 -21.37 9.35
CA ASN A 125 -12.32 -21.49 10.34
C ASN A 125 -12.57 -20.12 10.95
N ALA A 126 -13.80 -19.61 10.79
CA ALA A 126 -14.20 -18.35 11.38
C ALA A 126 -14.00 -18.34 12.91
N PRO A 127 -13.58 -17.21 13.50
CA PRO A 127 -13.46 -17.07 14.94
C PRO A 127 -14.78 -17.39 15.65
N ALA A 128 -14.72 -18.27 16.64
CA ALA A 128 -15.91 -18.68 17.39
C ALA A 128 -15.74 -18.55 18.91
N LYS A 129 -14.54 -18.20 19.38
CA LYS A 129 -14.21 -18.18 20.81
C LYS A 129 -13.30 -17.01 21.15
N GLN A 130 -13.40 -16.53 22.38
CA GLN A 130 -12.47 -15.54 22.90
C GLN A 130 -11.21 -16.22 23.51
N PRO A 131 -10.03 -15.62 23.39
CA PRO A 131 -8.83 -16.12 24.05
C PRO A 131 -8.85 -15.79 25.56
N GLY A 132 -8.20 -16.64 26.37
CA GLY A 132 -7.90 -16.36 27.77
C GLY A 132 -9.03 -16.59 28.78
N TYR A 133 -8.82 -16.11 30.01
CA TYR A 133 -9.75 -16.24 31.13
C TYR A 133 -10.80 -15.11 31.07
N ALA A 134 -12.02 -15.43 30.66
CA ALA A 134 -13.11 -14.47 30.50
C ALA A 134 -13.90 -14.22 31.81
N ASP A 135 -13.22 -14.17 32.96
CA ASP A 135 -13.85 -14.06 34.29
C ASP A 135 -14.96 -15.10 34.54
N GLY A 136 -14.82 -16.31 33.97
CA GLY A 136 -15.82 -17.38 34.06
C GLY A 136 -17.00 -17.26 33.08
N LYS A 137 -17.09 -16.18 32.29
CA LYS A 137 -18.19 -15.90 31.35
C LYS A 137 -17.89 -16.35 29.91
N TYR A 138 -17.35 -17.56 29.77
CA TYR A 138 -16.89 -18.10 28.49
C TYR A 138 -18.01 -18.17 27.44
N ALA A 139 -19.14 -18.80 27.80
CA ALA A 139 -20.25 -18.99 26.87
C ALA A 139 -20.82 -17.67 26.31
N ALA A 140 -20.89 -16.63 27.15
CA ALA A 140 -21.39 -15.33 26.72
C ALA A 140 -20.42 -14.61 25.77
N GLY A 141 -19.11 -14.65 26.03
CA GLY A 141 -18.15 -14.01 25.13
C GLY A 141 -17.90 -14.81 23.86
N ASP A 142 -17.92 -16.15 23.92
CA ASP A 142 -17.85 -17.01 22.73
C ASP A 142 -19.06 -16.77 21.81
N ALA A 143 -20.26 -16.64 22.38
CA ALA A 143 -21.45 -16.28 21.62
C ALA A 143 -21.32 -14.91 20.94
N LYS A 144 -20.70 -13.92 21.59
CA LYS A 144 -20.43 -12.62 20.98
C LYS A 144 -19.43 -12.71 19.83
N VAL A 145 -18.34 -13.47 19.99
CA VAL A 145 -17.34 -13.67 18.93
C VAL A 145 -17.99 -14.34 17.72
N ALA A 146 -18.73 -15.42 17.94
CA ALA A 146 -19.43 -16.13 16.87
C ALA A 146 -20.48 -15.25 16.17
N ALA A 147 -21.22 -14.43 16.93
CA ALA A 147 -22.17 -13.47 16.36
C ALA A 147 -21.47 -12.41 15.50
N CYS A 148 -20.38 -11.82 15.98
CA CYS A 148 -19.60 -10.84 15.22
C CYS A 148 -19.02 -11.46 13.94
N ALA A 149 -18.52 -12.70 14.01
CA ALA A 149 -18.02 -13.40 12.83
C ALA A 149 -19.12 -13.63 11.80
N ALA A 150 -20.32 -14.04 12.23
CA ALA A 150 -21.46 -14.22 11.35
C ALA A 150 -21.92 -12.88 10.72
N GLU A 151 -21.93 -11.80 11.50
CA GLU A 151 -22.23 -10.45 11.01
C GLU A 151 -21.22 -9.99 9.96
N ILE A 152 -19.92 -10.16 10.21
CA ILE A 152 -18.85 -9.83 9.24
C ILE A 152 -19.07 -10.61 7.93
N ILE A 153 -19.35 -11.91 8.01
CA ILE A 153 -19.58 -12.74 6.81
C ILE A 153 -20.81 -12.29 6.02
N ALA A 154 -21.83 -11.76 6.70
CA ALA A 154 -23.04 -11.26 6.08
C ALA A 154 -22.90 -9.85 5.48
N GLN A 155 -21.81 -9.13 5.76
CA GLN A 155 -21.54 -7.83 5.15
C GLN A 155 -21.25 -7.96 3.65
N GLU A 156 -21.61 -6.94 2.87
CA GLU A 156 -21.42 -6.91 1.41
C GLU A 156 -19.96 -7.18 0.98
N ASN A 157 -19.00 -6.71 1.78
CA ASN A 157 -17.56 -6.81 1.53
C ASN A 157 -16.86 -7.82 2.45
N GLY A 158 -17.62 -8.58 3.24
CA GLY A 158 -17.11 -9.64 4.10
C GLY A 158 -16.98 -10.97 3.34
N SER A 159 -16.01 -11.81 3.72
CA SER A 159 -15.89 -13.14 3.14
C SER A 159 -15.28 -14.16 4.11
N ASN A 160 -15.59 -15.44 3.89
CA ASN A 160 -15.03 -16.56 4.66
C ASN A 160 -14.48 -17.67 3.76
N PRO A 161 -13.41 -17.40 2.98
CA PRO A 161 -12.77 -18.42 2.18
C PRO A 161 -12.17 -19.52 3.06
N LYS A 162 -12.52 -20.77 2.80
CA LYS A 162 -12.02 -21.93 3.55
C LYS A 162 -10.79 -22.59 2.94
N ILE A 163 -10.56 -22.32 1.65
CA ILE A 163 -9.47 -22.89 0.86
C ILE A 163 -8.73 -21.80 0.12
N MET A 164 -7.48 -22.07 -0.25
CA MET A 164 -6.61 -21.14 -0.96
C MET A 164 -7.26 -20.53 -2.20
N ALA A 165 -7.89 -21.35 -3.05
CA ALA A 165 -8.47 -20.88 -4.31
C ALA A 165 -9.59 -19.84 -4.11
N ASP A 166 -10.33 -19.93 -3.01
CA ASP A 166 -11.37 -18.95 -2.69
C ASP A 166 -10.80 -17.72 -1.99
N LEU A 167 -9.70 -17.89 -1.25
CA LEU A 167 -8.95 -16.76 -0.71
C LEU A 167 -8.38 -15.90 -1.83
N GLU A 168 -7.82 -16.51 -2.87
CA GLU A 168 -7.29 -15.77 -4.04
C GLU A 168 -8.39 -14.96 -4.74
N LYS A 169 -9.60 -15.52 -4.87
CA LYS A 169 -10.75 -14.77 -5.42
C LYS A 169 -11.15 -13.60 -4.53
N ALA A 170 -11.21 -13.82 -3.21
CA ALA A 170 -11.53 -12.77 -2.24
C ALA A 170 -10.48 -11.65 -2.29
N LEU A 171 -9.19 -12.00 -2.31
CA LEU A 171 -8.07 -11.07 -2.44
C LEU A 171 -8.04 -10.35 -3.80
N ALA A 172 -8.49 -11.00 -4.88
CA ALA A 172 -8.60 -10.35 -6.19
C ALA A 172 -9.73 -9.30 -6.25
N ALA A 173 -10.77 -9.46 -5.43
CA ALA A 173 -11.84 -8.46 -5.29
C ALA A 173 -11.38 -7.22 -4.50
N VAL A 174 -10.34 -7.34 -3.69
CA VAL A 174 -9.70 -6.22 -3.00
C VAL A 174 -9.02 -5.31 -4.03
N LYS A 175 -9.56 -4.10 -4.21
CA LYS A 175 -9.27 -3.17 -5.31
C LYS A 175 -7.84 -2.62 -5.28
N ARG A 176 -6.88 -3.38 -5.82
CA ARG A 176 -5.45 -3.04 -5.92
C ARG A 176 -5.23 -1.53 -6.18
N PRO A 177 -4.38 -0.85 -5.40
CA PRO A 177 -4.10 0.54 -5.65
C PRO A 177 -3.39 0.61 -7.00
N SER A 178 -3.96 1.36 -7.94
CA SER A 178 -3.28 1.66 -9.20
C SER A 178 -1.87 2.16 -8.87
N PRO A 179 -0.81 1.64 -9.52
CA PRO A 179 0.53 2.13 -9.30
C PRO A 179 0.49 3.63 -9.45
N MET A 180 0.91 4.32 -8.38
CA MET A 180 0.87 5.77 -8.29
C MET A 180 1.83 6.33 -9.35
N ARG A 181 1.33 6.51 -10.57
CA ARG A 181 2.03 7.25 -11.61
C ARG A 181 1.96 8.71 -11.17
N LYS A 182 2.86 9.12 -10.28
CA LYS A 182 3.22 10.53 -10.19
C LYS A 182 3.77 10.88 -11.55
N THR A 183 2.94 11.48 -12.40
CA THR A 183 3.40 12.12 -13.62
C THR A 183 4.42 13.14 -13.16
N GLN A 184 5.70 12.81 -13.31
CA GLN A 184 6.78 13.75 -13.10
C GLN A 184 6.62 14.76 -14.22
N THR A 185 5.89 15.85 -13.95
CA THR A 185 5.89 17.01 -14.82
C THR A 185 7.27 17.62 -14.70
N SER A 186 8.22 17.14 -15.50
CA SER A 186 9.43 17.90 -15.78
C SER A 186 8.98 19.14 -16.52
N VAL A 187 8.81 20.23 -15.79
CA VAL A 187 8.69 21.55 -16.41
C VAL A 187 10.08 21.86 -16.95
N LEU A 188 10.34 21.47 -18.21
CA LEU A 188 11.44 22.03 -18.99
C LEU A 188 11.18 23.53 -19.05
N ARG A 189 11.83 24.28 -18.15
CA ARG A 189 11.85 25.74 -18.20
C ARG A 189 12.85 26.18 -19.25
N ASP A 190 12.53 25.93 -20.51
CA ASP A 190 13.14 26.67 -21.59
C ASP A 190 12.35 27.98 -21.75
N ALA A 191 13.04 29.10 -21.58
CA ALA A 191 12.49 30.43 -21.59
C ALA A 191 11.95 30.77 -23.00
N LEU A 192 10.66 30.54 -23.20
CA LEU A 192 9.95 30.96 -24.41
C LEU A 192 9.36 32.36 -24.20
N TRP A 193 9.98 33.36 -24.83
CA TRP A 193 9.38 34.70 -24.95
C TRP A 193 8.23 34.64 -25.95
N VAL A 194 7.00 34.92 -25.52
CA VAL A 194 5.81 34.94 -26.39
C VAL A 194 5.16 36.31 -26.34
N THR A 195 5.10 36.99 -27.49
CA THR A 195 4.38 38.24 -27.70
C THR A 195 2.88 37.97 -27.87
N ALA A 196 2.03 38.90 -27.45
CA ALA A 196 0.57 38.73 -27.44
C ALA A 196 -0.01 38.37 -28.82
N GLY A 197 -0.67 37.21 -28.88
CA GLY A 197 -1.39 36.65 -30.02
C GLY A 197 -2.06 35.34 -29.62
N SER A 198 -2.97 34.81 -30.42
CA SER A 198 -3.54 33.46 -30.22
C SER A 198 -2.54 32.41 -30.71
N TRP A 199 -2.29 31.38 -29.90
CA TRP A 199 -1.28 30.35 -30.15
C TRP A 199 -1.85 28.99 -29.75
N SER A 200 -1.63 28.01 -30.62
CA SER A 200 -1.91 26.60 -30.36
C SER A 200 -0.60 25.87 -30.11
N ILE A 201 -0.47 25.24 -28.95
CA ILE A 201 0.64 24.32 -28.66
C ILE A 201 0.15 22.91 -28.96
N SER A 202 0.73 22.28 -29.97
CA SER A 202 0.56 20.85 -30.25
C SER A 202 1.79 20.12 -29.71
N ALA A 203 1.63 19.36 -28.63
CA ALA A 203 2.68 18.48 -28.14
C ALA A 203 2.43 17.06 -28.67
N THR A 204 3.33 16.56 -29.51
CA THR A 204 3.33 15.15 -29.94
C THR A 204 4.13 14.34 -28.92
N LEU A 205 3.47 13.52 -28.11
CA LEU A 205 4.15 12.54 -27.28
C LEU A 205 4.65 11.42 -28.19
N THR A 206 5.95 11.37 -28.45
CA THR A 206 6.59 10.18 -29.02
C THR A 206 6.65 9.11 -27.92
N PRO A 207 5.97 7.96 -28.09
CA PRO A 207 6.07 6.89 -27.12
C PRO A 207 7.50 6.35 -27.10
N VAL A 208 8.10 6.24 -25.92
CA VAL A 208 9.30 5.42 -25.72
C VAL A 208 8.90 3.97 -26.01
N LYS A 209 9.58 3.36 -26.98
CA LYS A 209 9.28 2.03 -27.52
C LYS A 209 9.56 0.96 -26.45
N ILE A 210 8.53 0.54 -25.72
CA ILE A 210 8.55 -0.68 -24.92
C ILE A 210 7.90 -1.79 -25.77
N PRO A 211 8.56 -2.94 -26.02
CA PRO A 211 7.99 -3.99 -26.86
C PRO A 211 7.04 -4.87 -26.04
N SER A 212 5.73 -4.70 -26.19
CA SER A 212 4.72 -5.77 -26.02
C SER A 212 3.34 -5.30 -26.51
N PRO A 213 2.47 -6.17 -27.07
CA PRO A 213 1.35 -5.75 -27.89
C PRO A 213 0.06 -5.56 -27.08
N SER A 214 -0.66 -4.50 -27.47
CA SER A 214 -2.09 -4.21 -27.26
C SER A 214 -2.47 -3.12 -26.24
N ARG A 215 -3.23 -2.14 -26.78
CA ARG A 215 -4.09 -1.09 -26.17
C ARG A 215 -3.50 0.33 -26.07
N PRO A 216 -4.35 1.36 -25.95
CA PRO A 216 -5.15 1.96 -27.02
C PRO A 216 -4.74 3.42 -27.26
N THR A 217 -4.96 3.93 -28.47
CA THR A 217 -4.67 5.32 -28.85
C THR A 217 -5.67 6.28 -28.20
N GLY A 218 -5.24 7.04 -27.18
CA GLY A 218 -6.04 8.13 -26.59
C GLY A 218 -5.52 9.49 -27.04
N SER A 219 -6.42 10.37 -27.50
CA SER A 219 -6.12 11.79 -27.75
C SER A 219 -6.73 12.65 -26.64
N ILE A 220 -5.97 13.62 -26.13
CA ILE A 220 -6.44 14.62 -25.17
C ILE A 220 -6.56 15.95 -25.92
N ARG A 221 -7.76 16.56 -25.92
CA ARG A 221 -7.95 17.96 -26.31
C ARG A 221 -8.02 18.81 -25.04
N ILE A 222 -7.14 19.78 -24.90
CA ILE A 222 -7.23 20.82 -23.87
C ILE A 222 -7.85 22.04 -24.54
N SER A 223 -8.96 22.54 -24.00
CA SER A 223 -9.67 23.72 -24.53
C SER A 223 -9.01 25.03 -24.12
N THR A 224 -9.24 26.06 -24.94
CA THR A 224 -8.71 27.43 -24.87
C THR A 224 -9.03 28.13 -23.53
N GLY A 225 -8.03 28.80 -22.96
CA GLY A 225 -8.17 29.67 -21.79
C GLY A 225 -7.30 30.92 -21.90
N TRP A 226 -7.78 32.05 -21.36
CA TRP A 226 -7.05 33.32 -21.33
C TRP A 226 -6.16 33.39 -20.10
N ILE A 227 -4.86 33.64 -20.27
CA ILE A 227 -3.94 33.90 -19.17
C ILE A 227 -3.87 35.42 -18.94
N ARG A 228 -4.23 35.89 -17.75
CA ARG A 228 -3.95 37.27 -17.30
C ARG A 228 -2.58 37.29 -16.61
N THR A 229 -1.58 37.87 -17.26
CA THR A 229 -0.23 38.02 -16.68
C THR A 229 -0.12 39.30 -15.86
N ALA A 230 0.27 39.19 -14.59
CA ALA A 230 0.79 40.31 -13.81
C ALA A 230 2.30 40.45 -14.08
N VAL A 231 2.70 41.55 -14.75
CA VAL A 231 4.11 41.86 -15.01
C VAL A 231 4.68 42.57 -13.79
N ARG A 232 5.68 41.98 -13.12
CA ARG A 232 6.55 42.68 -12.18
C ARG A 232 7.89 42.92 -12.87
N SER A 233 8.24 44.18 -13.15
CA SER A 233 9.49 44.53 -13.82
C SER A 233 10.69 44.31 -12.89
N ILE A 234 11.73 43.69 -13.41
CA ILE A 234 13.07 43.69 -12.80
C ILE A 234 14.03 44.09 -13.93
N GLY A 235 14.74 45.20 -13.73
CA GLY A 235 15.55 45.90 -14.73
C GLY A 235 16.81 45.15 -15.20
N PRO A 236 17.53 45.71 -16.18
CA PRO A 236 18.50 44.97 -16.99
C PRO A 236 19.87 44.85 -16.29
N ARG A 237 20.50 43.67 -16.38
CA ARG A 237 21.95 43.50 -16.18
C ARG A 237 22.59 42.98 -17.47
N ARG A 238 23.63 43.69 -17.93
CA ARG A 238 24.43 43.45 -19.13
C ARG A 238 25.15 42.09 -19.06
N ILE A 239 25.23 41.41 -20.20
CA ILE A 239 26.20 40.35 -20.48
C ILE A 239 27.20 40.93 -21.49
N THR A 240 28.48 40.89 -21.16
CA THR A 240 29.58 41.25 -22.05
C THR A 240 29.91 40.05 -22.95
N VAL A 241 30.17 40.35 -24.23
CA VAL A 241 30.42 39.42 -25.35
C VAL A 241 31.58 38.49 -25.08
#